data_AF-A0A6L3B1W9-F1
#
_entry.id   AF-A0A6L3B1W9-F1
#
_cell.length_a   1.000
_cell.length_b   1.000
_cell.length_c   1.000
_cell.angle_alpha   90.00
_cell.angle_beta   90.00
_cell.angle_gamma   90.00
#
_symmetry.space_group_name_H-M   'P 1'
#
loop_
_entity.id
_entity.type
_entity.pdbx_description
1 polymer ?
#
loop_
_entity_poly.entity_id
_entity_poly.type
_entity_poly.pdbx_seq_one_letter_code
_entity_poly.pdbx_strand_id
1 'polypeptide(L)'
;MRQDILALMAEHRDLLSNDLGAVGGLLFDVGSSRYAAPPRVDDAAARAAWEADLAKVREESDKATKAAAAQREGDRTHTEIQGWLRDLGRALDYDVWIASNDRGRPYNGGKLGAGCLERLPEAIEKAPGADAVRLIDVLWLNHGKAHVAAAFEVEHSTSIYLGIVRMLDLALGGDAHALEGLFLVAPNGPEEEVRTQLARPAFSRVADLKVRYLPYGELEPHRESIARFGSGMKAIHAISRTLV
;
A
#
# COMPACT_ATOMS: atom_id res chain seq x y z
N MET A 1 -17.25 9.62 -41.12
CA MET A 1 -17.14 8.80 -39.88
C MET A 1 -15.72 8.30 -39.63
N ARG A 2 -15.14 7.38 -40.45
CA ARG A 2 -13.77 6.87 -40.18
C ARG A 2 -12.70 7.96 -40.14
N GLN A 3 -12.74 8.91 -41.07
CA GLN A 3 -11.81 10.05 -41.09
C GLN A 3 -11.98 10.95 -39.86
N ASP A 4 -13.22 11.19 -39.44
CA ASP A 4 -13.53 12.03 -38.27
C ASP A 4 -13.05 11.37 -36.96
N ILE A 5 -13.18 10.04 -36.86
CA ILE A 5 -12.67 9.27 -35.71
C ILE A 5 -11.14 9.37 -35.64
N LEU A 6 -10.44 9.26 -36.77
CA LEU A 6 -8.99 9.40 -36.82
C LEU A 6 -8.53 10.82 -36.46
N ALA A 7 -9.30 11.84 -36.87
CA ALA A 7 -9.05 13.23 -36.50
C ALA A 7 -9.22 13.46 -34.99
N LEU A 8 -10.32 12.94 -34.41
CA LEU A 8 -10.60 13.03 -32.97
C LEU A 8 -9.49 12.37 -32.12
N MET A 9 -9.00 11.20 -32.53
CA MET A 9 -7.90 10.53 -31.84
C MET A 9 -6.56 11.28 -31.96
N ALA A 10 -6.32 11.93 -33.10
CA ALA A 10 -5.12 12.74 -33.27
C ALA A 10 -5.14 13.99 -32.38
N GLU A 11 -6.32 14.59 -32.19
CA GLU A 11 -6.54 15.77 -31.34
C GLU A 11 -6.48 15.44 -29.84
N HIS A 12 -7.02 14.29 -29.43
CA HIS A 12 -7.09 13.86 -28.02
C HIS A 12 -6.20 12.65 -27.71
N ARG A 13 -4.99 12.62 -28.27
CA ARG A 13 -4.06 11.49 -28.15
C ARG A 13 -3.71 11.14 -26.70
N ASP A 14 -3.71 12.11 -25.81
CA ASP A 14 -3.39 11.90 -24.39
C ASP A 14 -4.58 11.32 -23.58
N LEU A 15 -5.78 11.30 -24.16
CA LEU A 15 -7.02 10.85 -23.52
C LEU A 15 -7.58 9.54 -24.10
N LEU A 16 -7.13 9.13 -25.29
CA LEU A 16 -7.61 7.95 -26.00
C LEU A 16 -6.45 6.97 -26.23
N SER A 17 -6.75 5.67 -26.23
CA SER A 17 -5.75 4.65 -26.59
C SER A 17 -5.23 4.88 -28.02
N ASN A 18 -3.99 4.43 -28.27
CA ASN A 18 -3.40 4.49 -29.61
C ASN A 18 -4.09 3.53 -30.60
N ASP A 19 -4.89 2.59 -30.10
CA ASP A 19 -5.78 1.74 -30.89
C ASP A 19 -7.19 2.34 -31.01
N LEU A 20 -8.00 1.84 -31.94
CA LEU A 20 -9.40 2.27 -32.08
C LEU A 20 -10.31 1.79 -30.93
N GLY A 21 -9.75 1.16 -29.88
CA GLY A 21 -10.48 0.51 -28.81
C GLY A 21 -11.19 1.49 -27.88
N ALA A 22 -10.48 2.49 -27.33
CA ALA A 22 -11.07 3.47 -26.42
C ALA A 22 -12.15 4.32 -27.11
N VAL A 23 -11.89 4.76 -28.34
CA VAL A 23 -12.88 5.51 -29.12
C VAL A 23 -14.07 4.64 -29.53
N GLY A 24 -13.83 3.35 -29.82
CA GLY A 24 -14.87 2.38 -30.09
C GLY A 24 -15.79 2.15 -28.89
N GLY A 25 -15.21 2.03 -27.69
CA GLY A 25 -15.95 1.95 -26.43
C GLY A 25 -16.79 3.19 -26.16
N LEU A 26 -16.20 4.38 -26.33
CA LEU A 26 -16.92 5.65 -26.18
C LEU A 26 -18.10 5.76 -27.14
N LEU A 27 -17.90 5.44 -28.43
CA LEU A 27 -18.96 5.48 -29.44
C LEU A 27 -20.06 4.45 -29.16
N PHE A 28 -19.70 3.28 -28.61
CA PHE A 28 -20.66 2.28 -28.19
C PHE A 28 -21.50 2.75 -26.99
N ASP A 29 -20.87 3.34 -25.97
CA ASP A 29 -21.58 3.85 -24.79
C ASP A 29 -22.52 5.02 -25.15
N VAL A 30 -22.10 5.91 -26.06
CA VAL A 30 -22.97 6.98 -26.59
C VAL A 30 -24.09 6.38 -27.46
N GLY A 31 -23.77 5.45 -28.35
CA GLY A 31 -24.74 4.82 -29.25
C GLY A 31 -25.77 3.94 -28.54
N SER A 32 -25.39 3.34 -27.41
CA SER A 32 -26.28 2.57 -26.53
C SER A 32 -27.07 3.44 -25.54
N SER A 33 -26.92 4.77 -25.61
CA SER A 33 -27.54 5.74 -24.71
C SER A 33 -27.15 5.57 -23.24
N ARG A 34 -25.99 4.94 -22.98
CA ARG A 34 -25.39 4.91 -21.65
C ARG A 34 -24.91 6.29 -21.24
N TYR A 35 -24.39 7.07 -22.19
CA TYR A 35 -24.04 8.47 -22.01
C TYR A 35 -24.76 9.34 -23.05
N ALA A 36 -25.34 10.45 -22.60
CA ALA A 36 -25.98 11.39 -23.50
C ALA A 36 -24.93 12.10 -24.37
N ALA A 37 -25.18 12.15 -25.68
CA ALA A 37 -24.40 12.99 -26.59
C ALA A 37 -24.69 14.48 -26.31
N PRO A 38 -23.71 15.38 -26.47
CA PRO A 38 -23.94 16.80 -26.30
C PRO A 38 -25.01 17.32 -27.28
N PRO A 39 -25.85 18.27 -26.86
CA PRO A 39 -26.91 18.82 -27.70
C PRO A 39 -26.32 19.51 -28.94
N ARG A 40 -26.96 19.31 -30.10
CA ARG A 40 -26.52 19.90 -31.39
C ARG A 40 -27.01 21.34 -31.61
N VAL A 41 -28.06 21.72 -30.90
CA VAL A 41 -28.67 23.06 -30.98
C VAL A 41 -28.06 23.91 -29.88
N ASP A 42 -27.77 25.17 -30.18
CA ASP A 42 -27.24 26.14 -29.22
C ASP A 42 -28.35 26.62 -28.26
N ASP A 43 -28.84 25.69 -27.44
CA ASP A 43 -29.77 25.93 -26.35
C ASP A 43 -29.03 25.81 -25.02
N ALA A 44 -28.98 26.93 -24.29
CA ALA A 44 -28.28 27.02 -23.02
C ALA A 44 -28.90 26.09 -21.96
N ALA A 45 -30.23 25.88 -22.00
CA ALA A 45 -30.92 25.01 -21.05
C ALA A 45 -30.57 23.53 -21.29
N ALA A 46 -30.62 23.06 -22.55
CA ALA A 46 -30.21 21.72 -22.92
C ALA A 46 -28.73 21.44 -22.60
N ARG A 47 -27.84 22.43 -22.80
CA ARG A 47 -26.42 22.28 -22.48
C ARG A 47 -26.16 22.17 -20.98
N ALA A 48 -26.81 23.01 -20.17
CA ALA A 48 -26.71 22.94 -18.72
C ALA A 48 -27.23 21.60 -18.16
N ALA A 49 -28.32 21.08 -18.73
CA ALA A 49 -28.85 19.77 -18.35
C ALA A 49 -27.88 18.63 -18.69
N TRP A 50 -27.25 18.67 -19.87
CA TRP A 50 -26.23 17.70 -20.28
C TRP A 50 -24.97 17.75 -19.39
N GLU A 51 -24.49 18.95 -19.03
CA GLU A 51 -23.34 19.11 -18.14
C GLU A 51 -23.62 18.58 -16.73
N ALA A 52 -24.85 18.77 -16.22
CA ALA A 52 -25.27 18.22 -14.93
C ALA A 52 -25.35 16.68 -14.95
N ASP A 53 -25.82 16.09 -16.04
CA ASP A 53 -25.84 14.64 -16.24
C ASP A 53 -24.41 14.07 -16.32
N LEU A 54 -23.55 14.72 -17.12
CA LEU A 54 -22.13 14.36 -17.22
C LEU A 54 -21.40 14.42 -15.87
N ALA A 55 -21.72 15.41 -15.04
CA ALA A 55 -21.16 15.52 -13.69
C ALA A 55 -21.56 14.32 -12.80
N LYS A 56 -22.82 13.87 -12.87
CA LYS A 56 -23.27 12.67 -12.13
C LYS A 56 -22.58 11.42 -12.63
N VAL A 57 -22.47 11.25 -13.95
CA VAL A 57 -21.74 10.12 -14.56
C VAL A 57 -20.29 10.06 -14.08
N ARG A 58 -19.60 11.21 -14.00
CA ARG A 58 -18.23 11.29 -13.47
C ARG A 58 -18.18 10.89 -12.01
N GLU A 59 -19.09 11.40 -11.18
CA GLU A 59 -19.15 11.06 -9.76
C GLU A 59 -19.40 9.55 -9.55
N GLU A 60 -20.30 8.94 -10.33
CA GLU A 60 -20.58 7.50 -10.29
C GLU A 60 -19.39 6.66 -10.75
N SER A 61 -18.70 7.07 -11.82
CA SER A 61 -17.49 6.41 -12.30
C SER A 61 -16.34 6.50 -11.27
N ASP A 62 -16.17 7.65 -10.61
CA ASP A 62 -15.20 7.82 -9.54
C ASP A 62 -15.52 6.94 -8.33
N LYS A 63 -16.79 6.87 -7.92
CA LYS A 63 -17.25 5.96 -6.86
C LYS A 63 -17.01 4.49 -7.23
N ALA A 64 -17.36 4.08 -8.45
CA ALA A 64 -17.16 2.71 -8.92
C ALA A 64 -15.67 2.34 -8.99
N THR A 65 -14.82 3.26 -9.45
CA THR A 65 -13.37 3.07 -9.51
C THR A 65 -12.78 2.92 -8.11
N LYS A 66 -13.18 3.78 -7.16
CA LYS A 66 -12.77 3.70 -5.75
C LYS A 66 -13.25 2.40 -5.10
N ALA A 67 -14.50 1.98 -5.35
CA ALA A 67 -15.05 0.73 -4.83
C ALA A 67 -14.31 -0.50 -5.38
N ALA A 68 -14.02 -0.52 -6.68
CA ALA A 68 -13.25 -1.60 -7.30
C ALA A 68 -11.79 -1.65 -6.79
N ALA A 69 -11.18 -0.49 -6.51
CA ALA A 69 -9.87 -0.42 -5.87
C ALA A 69 -9.89 -0.96 -4.44
N ALA A 70 -10.88 -0.55 -3.63
CA ALA A 70 -11.07 -1.05 -2.28
C ALA A 70 -11.32 -2.58 -2.24
N GLN A 71 -12.08 -3.10 -3.21
CA GLN A 71 -12.30 -4.54 -3.35
C GLN A 71 -11.00 -5.29 -3.67
N ARG A 72 -10.22 -4.81 -4.64
CA ARG A 72 -8.90 -5.39 -4.96
C ARG A 72 -7.94 -5.35 -3.79
N GLU A 73 -8.00 -4.30 -2.97
CA GLU A 73 -7.22 -4.19 -1.74
C GLU A 73 -7.67 -5.18 -0.65
N GLY A 74 -8.98 -5.43 -0.53
CA GLY A 74 -9.53 -6.44 0.37
C GLY A 74 -9.21 -7.88 -0.04
N ASP A 75 -9.00 -8.13 -1.34
CA ASP A 75 -8.64 -9.46 -1.86
C ASP A 75 -7.16 -9.84 -1.62
N ARG A 76 -6.30 -8.88 -1.23
CA ARG A 76 -4.86 -9.15 -0.98
C ARG A 76 -4.67 -9.93 0.29
N THR A 77 -3.90 -11.01 0.21
CA THR A 77 -3.63 -11.83 1.40
C THR A 77 -2.53 -11.21 2.26
N HIS A 78 -2.66 -11.34 3.58
CA HIS A 78 -1.61 -10.98 4.54
C HIS A 78 -0.22 -11.55 4.16
N THR A 79 -0.18 -12.80 3.68
CA THR A 79 1.04 -13.47 3.22
C THR A 79 1.65 -12.84 1.97
N GLU A 80 0.84 -12.30 1.06
CA GLU A 80 1.32 -11.63 -0.14
C GLU A 80 2.06 -10.33 0.20
N ILE A 81 1.48 -9.52 1.09
CA ILE A 81 2.09 -8.27 1.55
C ILE A 81 3.39 -8.54 2.32
N GLN A 82 3.39 -9.52 3.24
CA GLN A 82 4.62 -9.98 3.90
C GLN A 82 5.68 -10.40 2.88
N GLY A 83 5.28 -11.09 1.81
CA GLY A 83 6.16 -11.50 0.71
C GLY A 83 6.75 -10.32 -0.07
N TRP A 84 5.97 -9.28 -0.35
CA TRP A 84 6.48 -8.07 -0.99
C TRP A 84 7.50 -7.33 -0.11
N LEU A 85 7.20 -7.17 1.18
CA LEU A 85 8.12 -6.55 2.14
C LEU A 85 9.41 -7.38 2.29
N ARG A 86 9.30 -8.71 2.23
CA ARG A 86 10.45 -9.61 2.23
C ARG A 86 11.35 -9.37 1.03
N ASP A 87 10.78 -9.44 -0.17
CA ASP A 87 11.54 -9.33 -1.42
C ASP A 87 12.16 -7.94 -1.54
N LEU A 88 11.44 -6.91 -1.10
CA LEU A 88 11.92 -5.53 -1.08
C LEU A 88 13.07 -5.34 -0.10
N GLY A 89 12.97 -5.83 1.14
CA GLY A 89 14.04 -5.73 2.13
C GLY A 89 15.34 -6.38 1.65
N ARG A 90 15.22 -7.57 1.03
CA ARG A 90 16.37 -8.27 0.44
C ARG A 90 16.99 -7.51 -0.73
N ALA A 91 16.16 -6.92 -1.60
CA ALA A 91 16.65 -6.11 -2.72
C ALA A 91 17.41 -4.85 -2.24
N LEU A 92 17.06 -4.33 -1.07
CA LEU A 92 17.70 -3.20 -0.42
C LEU A 92 18.89 -3.57 0.49
N ASP A 93 19.36 -4.82 0.42
CA ASP A 93 20.52 -5.35 1.16
C ASP A 93 20.31 -5.44 2.69
N TYR A 94 19.07 -5.67 3.13
CA TYR A 94 18.75 -6.00 4.51
C TYR A 94 18.67 -7.51 4.76
N ASP A 95 19.09 -7.92 5.96
CA ASP A 95 18.78 -9.24 6.49
C ASP A 95 17.32 -9.24 6.96
N VAL A 96 16.47 -10.01 6.28
CA VAL A 96 15.03 -10.01 6.56
C VAL A 96 14.68 -11.14 7.53
N TRP A 97 13.85 -10.84 8.53
CA TRP A 97 13.16 -11.82 9.36
C TRP A 97 11.66 -11.81 9.03
N ILE A 98 11.07 -13.00 8.98
CA ILE A 98 9.62 -13.21 8.88
C ILE A 98 9.12 -13.80 10.19
N ALA A 99 7.96 -13.35 10.65
CA ALA A 99 7.35 -13.82 11.89
C ALA A 99 7.36 -15.34 12.01
N SER A 100 7.60 -15.81 13.24
CA SER A 100 7.85 -17.23 13.50
C SER A 100 6.67 -18.15 13.19
N ASN A 101 5.45 -17.63 13.29
CA ASN A 101 4.19 -18.28 12.92
C ASN A 101 3.93 -18.29 11.40
N ASP A 102 4.56 -17.40 10.62
CA ASP A 102 4.22 -17.20 9.20
C ASP A 102 5.30 -17.65 8.22
N ARG A 103 6.56 -17.78 8.66
CA ARG A 103 7.69 -18.22 7.81
C ARG A 103 7.46 -19.52 7.04
N GLY A 104 6.62 -20.43 7.55
CA GLY A 104 6.30 -21.70 6.93
C GLY A 104 5.24 -21.64 5.82
N ARG A 105 4.56 -20.50 5.64
CA ARG A 105 3.46 -20.35 4.68
C ARG A 105 3.95 -20.45 3.23
N PRO A 106 3.12 -20.98 2.31
CA PRO A 106 3.47 -21.03 0.90
C PRO A 106 3.50 -19.64 0.27
N TYR A 107 4.54 -19.34 -0.51
CA TYR A 107 4.68 -18.09 -1.26
C TYR A 107 5.57 -18.28 -2.49
N ASN A 108 5.10 -17.87 -3.68
CA ASN A 108 5.81 -17.95 -4.96
C ASN A 108 6.50 -19.31 -5.25
N GLY A 109 5.79 -20.41 -5.01
CA GLY A 109 6.32 -21.77 -5.23
C GLY A 109 7.30 -22.27 -4.18
N GLY A 110 7.53 -21.50 -3.10
CA GLY A 110 8.36 -21.88 -1.97
C GLY A 110 7.72 -21.52 -0.63
N LYS A 111 8.56 -21.30 0.39
CA LYS A 111 8.14 -20.82 1.71
C LYS A 111 8.32 -19.31 1.82
N LEU A 112 7.46 -18.65 2.59
CA LEU A 112 7.55 -17.21 2.85
C LEU A 112 8.89 -16.84 3.49
N GLY A 113 9.38 -17.61 4.46
CA GLY A 113 10.68 -17.37 5.10
C GLY A 113 11.91 -17.79 4.29
N ALA A 114 11.77 -18.24 3.04
CA ALA A 114 12.90 -18.72 2.25
C ALA A 114 13.91 -17.59 1.94
N GLY A 115 15.19 -17.81 2.29
CA GLY A 115 16.25 -16.82 2.11
C GLY A 115 16.25 -15.70 3.13
N CYS A 116 15.49 -15.85 4.23
CA CYS A 116 15.44 -14.96 5.38
C CYS A 116 16.27 -15.52 6.54
N LEU A 117 16.42 -14.73 7.60
CA LEU A 117 17.02 -15.15 8.86
C LEU A 117 16.24 -16.32 9.48
N GLU A 118 16.94 -17.41 9.78
CA GLU A 118 16.41 -18.57 10.49
C GLU A 118 16.31 -18.32 12.01
N ARG A 119 17.20 -17.48 12.56
CA ARG A 119 17.18 -17.01 13.94
C ARG A 119 17.47 -15.52 14.00
N LEU A 120 16.88 -14.84 14.99
CA LEU A 120 17.19 -13.44 15.26
C LEU A 120 18.57 -13.38 15.93
N PRO A 121 19.29 -12.24 15.81
CA PRO A 121 20.50 -12.00 16.57
C PRO A 121 20.30 -12.22 18.08
N GLU A 122 21.31 -12.77 18.75
CA GLU A 122 21.25 -13.11 20.18
C GLU A 122 20.88 -11.92 21.08
N ALA A 123 21.31 -10.72 20.71
CA ALA A 123 20.95 -9.48 21.41
C ALA A 123 19.42 -9.23 21.44
N ILE A 124 18.71 -9.62 20.38
CA ILE A 124 17.26 -9.51 20.28
C ILE A 124 16.59 -10.72 20.95
N GLU A 125 17.13 -11.93 20.77
CA GLU A 125 16.55 -13.15 21.37
C GLU A 125 16.59 -13.14 22.91
N LYS A 126 17.53 -12.42 23.52
CA LYS A 126 17.66 -12.28 24.98
C LYS A 126 17.03 -11.02 25.55
N ALA A 127 16.54 -10.12 24.71
CA ALA A 127 15.90 -8.89 25.16
C ALA A 127 14.56 -9.17 25.85
N PRO A 128 14.17 -8.34 26.84
CA PRO A 128 12.79 -8.33 27.32
C PRO A 128 11.83 -8.13 26.14
N GLY A 129 10.80 -8.97 26.02
CA GLY A 129 9.85 -8.90 24.91
C GLY A 129 10.25 -9.67 23.65
N ALA A 130 11.34 -10.44 23.66
CA ALA A 130 11.79 -11.23 22.50
C ALA A 130 10.69 -12.12 21.87
N ASP A 131 9.81 -12.72 22.67
CA ASP A 131 8.69 -13.52 22.16
C ASP A 131 7.68 -12.69 21.36
N ALA A 132 7.43 -11.44 21.77
CA ALA A 132 6.59 -10.52 21.04
C ALA A 132 7.27 -10.06 19.73
N VAL A 133 8.58 -9.76 19.79
CA VAL A 133 9.39 -9.38 18.63
C VAL A 133 9.41 -10.48 17.56
N ARG A 134 9.47 -11.76 17.96
CA ARG A 134 9.44 -12.91 17.04
C ARG A 134 8.11 -13.06 16.28
N LEU A 135 7.07 -12.36 16.73
CA LEU A 135 5.74 -12.34 16.12
C LEU A 135 5.47 -11.08 15.31
N ILE A 136 6.46 -10.17 15.19
CA ILE A 136 6.37 -9.06 14.24
C ILE A 136 6.48 -9.61 12.82
N ASP A 137 5.52 -9.27 11.98
CA ASP A 137 5.31 -9.84 10.64
C ASP A 137 6.59 -9.84 9.79
N VAL A 138 7.24 -8.69 9.68
CA VAL A 138 8.52 -8.55 8.96
C VAL A 138 9.45 -7.61 9.73
N LEU A 139 10.71 -8.02 9.90
CA LEU A 139 11.79 -7.13 10.37
C LEU A 139 12.88 -7.03 9.31
N TRP A 140 13.43 -5.84 9.14
CA TRP A 140 14.62 -5.60 8.35
C TRP A 140 15.78 -5.25 9.28
N LEU A 141 16.86 -6.01 9.18
CA LEU A 141 18.07 -5.82 9.96
C LEU A 141 19.20 -5.37 9.04
N ASN A 142 20.03 -4.45 9.52
CA ASN A 142 21.23 -4.04 8.80
C ASN A 142 22.15 -5.24 8.61
N HIS A 143 22.61 -5.48 7.38
CA HIS A 143 23.37 -6.67 7.05
C HIS A 143 24.56 -6.89 7.98
N GLY A 144 24.65 -8.10 8.56
CA GLY A 144 25.73 -8.49 9.47
C GLY A 144 25.73 -7.75 10.83
N LYS A 145 24.68 -7.00 11.15
CA LYS A 145 24.53 -6.29 12.44
C LYS A 145 23.31 -6.80 13.19
N ALA A 146 23.39 -6.77 14.52
CA ALA A 146 22.25 -7.09 15.40
C ALA A 146 21.23 -5.94 15.49
N HIS A 147 21.15 -5.08 14.48
CA HIS A 147 20.42 -3.83 14.54
C HIS A 147 19.23 -3.82 13.59
N VAL A 148 18.03 -3.67 14.15
CA VAL A 148 16.77 -3.58 13.40
C VAL A 148 16.63 -2.19 12.79
N ALA A 149 16.68 -2.11 11.46
CA ALA A 149 16.44 -0.88 10.72
C ALA A 149 14.94 -0.56 10.66
N ALA A 150 14.11 -1.57 10.39
CA ALA A 150 12.67 -1.37 10.27
C ALA A 150 11.86 -2.57 10.77
N ALA A 151 10.65 -2.29 11.26
CA ALA A 151 9.66 -3.28 11.65
C ALA A 151 8.33 -2.99 10.96
N PHE A 152 7.68 -4.03 10.45
CA PHE A 152 6.43 -3.93 9.72
C PHE A 152 5.41 -4.87 10.35
N GLU A 153 4.24 -4.32 10.68
CA GLU A 153 3.04 -5.07 11.07
C GLU A 153 2.00 -4.89 9.97
N VAL A 154 1.63 -5.99 9.32
CA VAL A 154 0.70 -6.07 8.19
C VAL A 154 -0.69 -6.31 8.73
N GLU A 155 -1.53 -5.29 8.69
CA GLU A 155 -2.90 -5.40 9.15
C GLU A 155 -3.78 -6.06 8.09
N HIS A 156 -4.45 -7.15 8.49
CA HIS A 156 -5.55 -7.74 7.71
C HIS A 156 -6.59 -8.41 8.64
N SER A 157 -6.14 -9.05 9.73
CA SER A 157 -6.99 -9.73 10.72
C SER A 157 -6.48 -9.70 12.17
N THR A 158 -5.24 -9.25 12.42
CA THR A 158 -4.72 -9.00 13.77
C THR A 158 -5.18 -7.62 14.22
N SER A 159 -5.69 -7.48 15.45
CA SER A 159 -6.07 -6.16 15.94
C SER A 159 -4.85 -5.24 15.93
N ILE A 160 -4.97 -4.07 15.31
CA ILE A 160 -3.97 -2.98 15.27
C ILE A 160 -3.28 -2.83 16.64
N TYR A 161 -4.06 -2.96 17.71
CA TYR A 161 -3.62 -2.98 19.10
C TYR A 161 -2.46 -3.95 19.40
N LEU A 162 -2.56 -5.22 19.00
CA LEU A 162 -1.53 -6.22 19.29
C LEU A 162 -0.23 -5.95 18.51
N GLY A 163 -0.33 -5.50 17.26
CA GLY A 163 0.84 -5.11 16.46
C GLY A 163 1.58 -3.93 17.09
N ILE A 164 0.84 -2.92 17.56
CA ILE A 164 1.42 -1.77 18.28
C ILE A 164 2.18 -2.22 19.55
N VAL A 165 1.62 -3.15 20.32
CA VAL A 165 2.28 -3.66 21.55
C VAL A 165 3.58 -4.41 21.23
N ARG A 166 3.62 -5.22 20.16
CA ARG A 166 4.87 -5.89 19.76
C ARG A 166 5.94 -4.91 19.31
N MET A 167 5.55 -3.86 18.60
CA MET A 167 6.47 -2.78 18.20
C MET A 167 6.98 -1.99 19.42
N LEU A 168 6.15 -1.82 20.46
CA LEU A 168 6.59 -1.29 21.75
C LEU A 168 7.62 -2.18 22.42
N ASP A 169 7.35 -3.48 22.48
CA ASP A 169 8.28 -4.45 23.08
C ASP A 169 9.63 -4.43 22.35
N LEU A 170 9.63 -4.31 21.02
CA LEU A 170 10.85 -4.11 20.23
C LEU A 170 11.59 -2.83 20.61
N ALA A 171 10.89 -1.70 20.64
CA ALA A 171 11.50 -0.41 20.93
C ALA A 171 12.01 -0.31 22.38
N LEU A 172 11.34 -0.95 23.34
CA LEU A 172 11.73 -0.94 24.75
C LEU A 172 12.78 -2.00 25.09
N GLY A 173 12.84 -3.11 24.33
CA GLY A 173 13.78 -4.20 24.52
C GLY A 173 15.15 -4.00 23.85
N GLY A 174 15.27 -3.05 22.92
CA GLY A 174 16.49 -2.75 22.18
C GLY A 174 16.92 -1.28 22.27
N ASP A 175 17.92 -0.90 21.47
CA ASP A 175 18.36 0.49 21.35
C ASP A 175 17.36 1.27 20.47
N ALA A 176 16.27 1.74 21.10
CA ALA A 176 15.15 2.42 20.46
C ALA A 176 15.56 3.54 19.49
N HIS A 177 16.72 4.16 19.75
CA HIS A 177 17.27 5.28 18.98
C HIS A 177 17.80 4.90 17.60
N ALA A 178 18.03 3.61 17.37
CA ALA A 178 18.66 3.14 16.15
C ALA A 178 17.61 2.71 15.08
N LEU A 179 16.36 2.46 15.49
CA LEU A 179 15.24 2.16 14.58
C LEU A 179 15.01 3.31 13.58
N GLU A 180 15.10 2.99 12.28
CA GLU A 180 14.84 3.96 11.21
C GLU A 180 13.34 4.07 10.89
N GLY A 181 12.52 3.09 11.27
CA GLY A 181 11.05 3.23 11.22
C GLY A 181 10.26 2.02 11.69
N LEU A 182 9.10 2.30 12.29
CA LEU A 182 8.05 1.34 12.61
C LEU A 182 6.87 1.58 11.68
N PHE A 183 6.37 0.55 11.01
CA PHE A 183 5.38 0.68 9.95
C PHE A 183 4.15 -0.19 10.22
N LEU A 184 2.99 0.44 10.21
CA LEU A 184 1.70 -0.22 10.08
C LEU A 184 1.33 -0.28 8.61
N VAL A 185 1.23 -1.49 8.06
CA VAL A 185 1.01 -1.72 6.63
C VAL A 185 -0.42 -2.24 6.43
N ALA A 186 -1.30 -1.43 5.87
CA ALA A 186 -2.74 -1.73 5.81
C ALA A 186 -3.38 -1.28 4.48
N PRO A 187 -4.60 -1.74 4.13
CA PRO A 187 -5.38 -1.22 3.00
C PRO A 187 -5.59 0.31 3.06
N ASN A 188 -6.10 0.94 2.01
CA ASN A 188 -6.51 2.35 2.10
C ASN A 188 -7.83 2.46 2.86
N GLY A 189 -7.83 3.07 4.06
CA GLY A 189 -9.06 3.23 4.84
C GLY A 189 -8.91 3.36 6.37
N PRO A 190 -8.14 2.50 7.05
CA PRO A 190 -8.03 2.51 8.52
C PRO A 190 -7.08 3.58 9.09
N GLU A 191 -6.58 4.53 8.29
CA GLU A 191 -5.62 5.54 8.77
C GLU A 191 -6.15 6.31 10.00
N GLU A 192 -7.41 6.74 9.98
CA GLU A 192 -8.04 7.44 11.11
C GLU A 192 -8.26 6.54 12.33
N GLU A 193 -8.56 5.26 12.14
CA GLU A 193 -8.70 4.29 13.23
C GLU A 193 -7.35 4.02 13.90
N VAL A 194 -6.31 3.83 13.09
CA VAL A 194 -4.93 3.69 13.54
C VAL A 194 -4.48 4.93 14.30
N ARG A 195 -4.73 6.14 13.78
CA ARG A 195 -4.45 7.42 14.47
C ARG A 195 -5.17 7.49 15.81
N THR A 196 -6.45 7.13 15.84
CA THR A 196 -7.26 7.13 17.06
C THR A 196 -6.72 6.16 18.12
N GLN A 197 -6.28 4.97 17.71
CA GLN A 197 -5.68 4.00 18.62
C GLN A 197 -4.34 4.52 19.16
N LEU A 198 -3.47 5.07 18.31
CA LEU A 198 -2.16 5.62 18.72
C LEU A 198 -2.28 6.86 19.62
N ALA A 199 -3.34 7.65 19.47
CA ALA A 199 -3.59 8.82 20.30
C ALA A 199 -3.99 8.49 21.76
N ARG A 200 -4.24 7.22 22.08
CA ARG A 200 -4.61 6.82 23.45
C ARG A 200 -3.43 7.02 24.39
N PRO A 201 -3.64 7.55 25.62
CA PRO A 201 -2.55 7.81 26.58
C PRO A 201 -1.65 6.61 26.89
N ALA A 202 -2.20 5.39 26.83
CA ALA A 202 -1.46 4.14 27.00
C ALA A 202 -0.34 3.94 25.97
N PHE A 203 -0.45 4.59 24.81
CA PHE A 203 0.50 4.54 23.70
C PHE A 203 1.28 5.86 23.51
N SER A 204 1.26 6.75 24.49
CA SER A 204 2.03 8.00 24.45
C SER A 204 3.52 7.79 24.14
N ARG A 205 4.12 6.73 24.67
CA ARG A 205 5.52 6.36 24.34
C ARG A 205 5.69 5.86 22.91
N VAL A 206 4.62 5.37 22.26
CA VAL A 206 4.62 4.96 20.84
C VAL A 206 4.62 6.16 19.92
N ALA A 207 3.89 7.21 20.29
CA ALA A 207 3.88 8.46 19.54
C ALA A 207 5.30 9.02 19.35
N ASP A 208 6.17 8.86 20.35
CA ASP A 208 7.57 9.26 20.29
C ASP A 208 8.42 8.40 19.32
N LEU A 209 7.96 7.19 18.98
CA LEU A 209 8.69 6.22 18.12
C LEU A 209 8.49 6.48 16.62
N LYS A 210 7.82 7.58 16.23
CA LYS A 210 7.59 7.97 14.82
C LYS A 210 6.98 6.84 13.99
N VAL A 211 5.94 6.20 14.51
CA VAL A 211 5.20 5.15 13.76
C VAL A 211 4.62 5.74 12.48
N ARG A 212 4.77 5.00 11.39
CA ARG A 212 4.36 5.39 10.04
C ARG A 212 3.30 4.45 9.51
N TYR A 213 2.41 4.99 8.71
CA TYR A 213 1.43 4.26 7.94
C TYR A 213 1.96 4.01 6.54
N LEU A 214 1.97 2.75 6.10
CA LEU A 214 2.36 2.35 4.75
C LEU A 214 1.15 1.71 4.06
N PRO A 215 0.37 2.47 3.27
CA PRO A 215 -0.79 1.93 2.61
C PRO A 215 -0.43 0.96 1.48
N TYR A 216 -1.24 -0.08 1.27
CA TYR A 216 -1.06 -1.05 0.19
C TYR A 216 -1.03 -0.37 -1.19
N GLY A 217 -1.88 0.64 -1.39
CA GLY A 217 -1.96 1.39 -2.65
C GLY A 217 -0.71 2.21 -2.96
N GLU A 218 0.14 2.49 -1.99
CA GLU A 218 1.46 3.12 -2.24
C GLU A 218 2.56 2.07 -2.38
N LEU A 219 2.51 0.98 -1.60
CA LEU A 219 3.53 -0.08 -1.66
C LEU A 219 3.51 -0.83 -2.99
N GLU A 220 2.34 -1.29 -3.44
CA GLU A 220 2.20 -2.14 -4.63
C GLU A 220 2.79 -1.52 -5.92
N PRO A 221 2.42 -0.30 -6.33
CA PRO A 221 2.93 0.26 -7.59
C PRO A 221 4.41 0.65 -7.51
N HIS A 222 4.95 0.92 -6.33
CA HIS A 222 6.32 1.43 -6.18
C HIS A 222 7.36 0.35 -5.87
N ARG A 223 6.97 -0.82 -5.30
CA ARG A 223 7.91 -1.84 -4.79
C ARG A 223 8.97 -2.27 -5.81
N GLU A 224 8.62 -2.43 -7.08
CA GLU A 224 9.57 -2.90 -8.10
C GLU A 224 10.62 -1.85 -8.46
N SER A 225 10.18 -0.59 -8.58
CA SER A 225 11.08 0.54 -8.79
C SER A 225 12.01 0.75 -7.60
N ILE A 226 11.48 0.62 -6.37
CA ILE A 226 12.27 0.73 -5.15
C ILE A 226 13.28 -0.41 -5.05
N ALA A 227 12.88 -1.65 -5.33
CA ALA A 227 13.78 -2.80 -5.33
C ALA A 227 14.94 -2.64 -6.33
N ARG A 228 14.69 -1.98 -7.47
CA ARG A 228 15.69 -1.83 -8.53
C ARG A 228 16.63 -0.63 -8.34
N PHE A 229 16.10 0.50 -7.85
CA PHE A 229 16.82 1.78 -7.84
C PHE A 229 16.96 2.39 -6.45
N GLY A 230 16.27 1.84 -5.45
CA GLY A 230 16.27 2.33 -4.08
C GLY A 230 17.52 1.92 -3.32
N SER A 231 17.74 2.59 -2.20
CA SER A 231 18.78 2.28 -1.23
C SER A 231 18.33 2.77 0.16
N GLY A 232 18.51 1.94 1.17
CA GLY A 232 18.12 2.26 2.54
C GLY A 232 16.62 2.57 2.69
N MET A 233 16.26 3.32 3.74
CA MET A 233 14.85 3.58 4.11
C MET A 233 14.19 4.76 3.40
N LYS A 234 14.94 5.57 2.65
CA LYS A 234 14.43 6.83 2.06
C LYS A 234 13.17 6.62 1.23
N ALA A 235 13.16 5.60 0.37
CA ALA A 235 12.03 5.33 -0.50
C ALA A 235 10.80 4.85 0.29
N ILE A 236 10.99 4.00 1.30
CA ILE A 236 9.92 3.53 2.17
C ILE A 236 9.31 4.68 2.96
N HIS A 237 10.14 5.59 3.48
CA HIS A 237 9.65 6.81 4.14
C HIS A 237 8.82 7.67 3.19
N ALA A 238 9.24 7.81 1.93
CA ALA A 238 8.54 8.64 0.94
C ALA A 238 7.14 8.14 0.58
N ILE A 239 6.92 6.82 0.61
CA ILE A 239 5.61 6.19 0.34
C ILE A 239 4.81 5.93 1.62
N SER A 240 5.28 6.43 2.76
CA SER A 240 4.63 6.28 4.07
C SER A 240 4.21 7.63 4.65
N ARG A 241 3.24 7.62 5.56
CA ARG A 241 2.72 8.82 6.23
C ARG A 241 3.00 8.76 7.72
N THR A 242 3.41 9.86 8.32
CA THR A 242 3.57 9.91 9.78
C THR A 242 2.20 9.96 10.45
N LEU A 243 2.00 9.11 11.45
CA LEU A 243 0.71 8.99 12.15
C LEU A 243 0.58 9.95 13.35
N VAL A 244 1.69 10.50 13.87
CA VAL A 244 1.74 11.52 14.93
C VAL A 244 2.84 12.54 14.64
#